data_AF-A0A523HY23-F1
#
_entry.id   AF-A0A523HY23-F1
#
_cell.length_a   1.000
_cell.length_b   1.000
_cell.length_c   1.000
_cell.angle_alpha   90.00
_cell.angle_beta   90.00
_cell.angle_gamma   90.00
#
_symmetry.space_group_name_H-M   'P 1'
#
loop_
_entity.id
_entity.type
_entity.pdbx_description
1 polymer ?
#
loop_
_entity_poly.entity_id
_entity_poly.type
_entity_poly.pdbx_seq_one_letter_code
_entity_poly.pdbx_strand_id
1 'polypeptide(L)'
;MRKFVTGSFILILISVTFPLLAFAQAGSEILVERITPGLSGDSLVVSADFKNLFSRKIVGTIQSGLPSIVEIQIKLFEGTKQIVRKPISRSIEFDVWEERYRVRSPDTTQVYFEFEQVKQAANRLMNVFLISKALLAATKNYTIQIRVGIIPISAHQANKVSYWLENPNQSEEAIASDNRSSGFSLNINKLVSFFVNKKKGSQFSSKWFSSRSFRLAELK
;
A
#
# COMPACT_ATOMS: atom_id res chain seq x y z
N MET A 1 73.03 -29.36 -40.49
CA MET A 1 73.36 -29.58 -39.06
C MET A 1 72.90 -28.38 -38.24
N ARG A 2 72.02 -28.60 -37.27
CA ARG A 2 71.80 -27.86 -35.99
C ARG A 2 70.30 -27.69 -35.68
N LYS A 3 69.88 -28.47 -34.68
CA LYS A 3 68.63 -28.37 -33.91
C LYS A 3 68.63 -27.06 -33.12
N PHE A 4 67.49 -26.38 -32.94
CA PHE A 4 67.11 -25.64 -31.73
C PHE A 4 65.58 -25.49 -31.72
N VAL A 5 64.88 -26.34 -30.96
CA VAL A 5 64.36 -26.11 -29.59
C VAL A 5 63.02 -25.37 -29.59
N THR A 6 62.00 -26.19 -29.31
CA THR A 6 60.64 -25.92 -28.88
C THR A 6 60.54 -24.89 -27.76
N GLY A 7 59.61 -23.94 -27.92
CA GLY A 7 59.13 -23.06 -26.85
C GLY A 7 57.62 -22.85 -27.01
N SER A 8 56.82 -23.81 -26.58
CA SER A 8 55.37 -23.65 -26.47
C SER A 8 55.04 -22.75 -25.27
N PHE A 9 54.72 -21.49 -25.53
CA PHE A 9 54.09 -20.62 -24.54
C PHE A 9 52.59 -20.94 -24.50
N ILE A 10 52.17 -21.75 -23.52
CA ILE A 10 50.75 -21.94 -23.20
C ILE A 10 50.31 -20.73 -22.36
N LEU A 11 49.61 -19.81 -23.01
CA LEU A 11 48.92 -18.69 -22.38
C LEU A 11 47.63 -19.23 -21.77
N ILE A 12 47.65 -19.54 -20.47
CA ILE A 12 46.45 -19.93 -19.71
C ILE A 12 45.63 -18.66 -19.49
N LEU A 13 44.63 -18.44 -20.34
CA LEU A 13 43.62 -17.40 -20.16
C LEU A 13 42.68 -17.84 -19.03
N ILE A 14 42.91 -17.35 -17.82
CA ILE A 14 42.01 -17.54 -16.68
C ILE A 14 40.78 -16.63 -16.93
N SER A 15 39.76 -17.20 -17.57
CA SER A 15 38.44 -16.59 -17.68
C SER A 15 37.81 -16.57 -16.28
N VAL A 16 38.00 -15.46 -15.57
CA VAL A 16 37.25 -15.15 -14.34
C VAL A 16 35.80 -14.90 -14.74
N THR A 17 35.00 -15.96 -14.73
CA THR A 17 33.54 -15.86 -14.83
C THR A 17 33.03 -15.25 -13.53
N PHE A 18 32.93 -13.93 -13.49
CA PHE A 18 32.13 -13.25 -12.48
C PHE A 18 30.71 -13.79 -12.56
N PRO A 19 30.17 -14.44 -11.52
CA PRO A 19 28.74 -14.70 -11.48
C PRO A 19 28.08 -13.32 -11.38
N LEU A 20 27.43 -12.88 -12.46
CA LEU A 20 26.45 -11.82 -12.39
C LEU A 20 25.40 -12.28 -11.38
N LEU A 21 25.55 -11.83 -10.13
CA LEU A 21 24.47 -11.79 -9.17
C LEU A 21 23.43 -10.84 -9.78
N ALA A 22 22.48 -11.44 -10.49
CA ALA A 22 21.25 -10.78 -10.88
C ALA A 22 20.56 -10.38 -9.58
N PHE A 23 20.82 -9.16 -9.11
CA PHE A 23 20.00 -8.49 -8.11
C PHE A 23 18.61 -8.35 -8.74
N ALA A 24 17.75 -9.32 -8.46
CA ALA A 24 16.33 -9.19 -8.70
C ALA A 24 15.91 -7.91 -7.97
N GLN A 25 15.65 -6.84 -8.73
CA GLN A 25 14.98 -5.67 -8.19
C GLN A 25 13.68 -6.18 -7.57
N ALA A 26 13.61 -6.17 -6.24
CA ALA A 26 12.37 -6.43 -5.54
C ALA A 26 11.34 -5.44 -6.09
N GLY A 27 10.36 -5.94 -6.85
CA GLY A 27 9.38 -5.10 -7.53
C GLY A 27 8.72 -4.15 -6.53
N SER A 28 8.65 -2.87 -6.87
CA SER A 28 8.09 -1.82 -5.99
C SER A 28 6.57 -1.87 -5.86
N GLU A 29 5.91 -2.82 -6.53
CA GLU A 29 4.46 -2.97 -6.49
C GLU A 29 4.00 -3.67 -5.21
N ILE A 30 2.85 -3.22 -4.68
CA ILE A 30 2.22 -3.86 -3.53
C ILE A 30 1.57 -5.16 -3.99
N LEU A 31 1.87 -6.25 -3.30
CA LEU A 31 1.39 -7.59 -3.64
C LEU A 31 0.57 -8.18 -2.49
N VAL A 32 -0.44 -8.96 -2.82
CA VAL A 32 -1.12 -9.86 -1.88
C VAL A 32 -0.51 -11.25 -2.09
N GLU A 33 0.33 -11.70 -1.16
CA GLU A 33 1.07 -12.96 -1.29
C GLU A 33 0.17 -14.17 -1.06
N ARG A 34 -0.75 -14.05 -0.10
CA ARG A 34 -1.60 -15.15 0.33
C ARG A 34 -2.96 -14.63 0.74
N ILE A 35 -4.00 -15.38 0.35
CA ILE A 35 -5.38 -15.19 0.79
C ILE A 35 -5.85 -16.54 1.33
N THR A 36 -6.18 -16.59 2.61
CA THR A 36 -6.58 -17.81 3.32
C THR A 36 -8.00 -17.63 3.85
N PRO A 37 -9.00 -18.19 3.17
CA PRO A 37 -10.34 -18.35 3.72
C PRO A 37 -10.29 -19.33 4.90
N GLY A 38 -11.11 -19.10 5.91
CA GLY A 38 -11.25 -20.00 7.06
C GLY A 38 -12.62 -19.87 7.71
N LEU A 39 -12.92 -20.76 8.65
CA LEU A 39 -14.10 -20.66 9.49
C LEU A 39 -13.71 -20.28 10.91
N SER A 40 -14.49 -19.38 11.52
CA SER A 40 -14.36 -19.04 12.94
C SER A 40 -15.75 -19.05 13.56
N GLY A 41 -16.07 -20.13 14.26
CA GLY A 41 -17.44 -20.38 14.73
C GLY A 41 -18.41 -20.47 13.55
N ASP A 42 -19.48 -19.68 13.58
CA ASP A 42 -20.49 -19.62 12.52
C ASP A 42 -20.17 -18.61 11.41
N SER A 43 -18.91 -18.21 11.25
CA SER A 43 -18.52 -17.13 10.35
C SER A 43 -17.46 -17.54 9.34
N LEU A 44 -17.67 -17.16 8.08
CA LEU A 44 -16.59 -17.13 7.09
C LEU A 44 -15.67 -15.96 7.40
N VAL A 45 -14.41 -16.27 7.65
CA VAL A 45 -13.35 -15.29 7.88
C VAL A 45 -12.30 -15.35 6.78
N VAL A 46 -11.53 -14.28 6.64
CA VAL A 46 -10.38 -14.25 5.73
C VAL A 46 -9.15 -13.67 6.42
N SER A 47 -8.02 -14.33 6.14
CA SER A 47 -6.68 -13.83 6.47
C SER A 47 -5.90 -13.59 5.18
N ALA A 48 -5.00 -12.61 5.19
CA ALA A 48 -4.17 -12.28 4.05
C ALA A 48 -2.82 -11.73 4.47
N ASP A 49 -1.81 -12.00 3.64
CA ASP A 49 -0.46 -11.46 3.79
C ASP A 49 -0.14 -10.52 2.63
N PHE A 50 0.41 -9.36 2.96
CA PHE A 50 0.77 -8.31 2.01
C PHE A 50 2.29 -8.13 1.98
N LYS A 51 2.81 -7.88 0.78
CA LYS A 51 4.22 -7.55 0.56
C LYS A 51 4.35 -6.16 -0.03
N ASN A 52 5.47 -5.51 0.30
CA ASN A 52 5.85 -4.20 -0.24
C ASN A 52 4.81 -3.11 0.03
N LEU A 53 4.04 -3.22 1.12
CA LEU A 53 3.03 -2.23 1.48
C LEU A 53 3.67 -0.85 1.67
N PHE A 54 4.85 -0.80 2.30
CA PHE A 54 5.55 0.44 2.63
C PHE A 54 6.74 0.68 1.70
N SER A 55 6.60 1.63 0.77
CA SER A 55 7.74 2.16 0.03
C SER A 55 8.55 3.13 0.89
N ARG A 56 9.83 3.35 0.55
CA ARG A 56 10.69 4.32 1.28
C ARG A 56 10.05 5.70 1.41
N LYS A 57 9.34 6.15 0.37
CA LYS A 57 8.60 7.42 0.38
C LYS A 57 7.52 7.45 1.47
N ILE A 58 6.76 6.36 1.59
CA ILE A 58 5.68 6.25 2.58
C ILE A 58 6.23 6.18 4.00
N VAL A 59 7.31 5.41 4.20
CA VAL A 59 8.00 5.37 5.49
C VAL A 59 8.46 6.76 5.91
N GLY A 60 9.12 7.49 5.00
CA GLY A 60 9.55 8.87 5.26
C GLY A 60 8.41 9.81 5.60
N THR A 61 7.26 9.70 4.91
CA THR A 61 6.06 10.49 5.22
C THR A 61 5.55 10.20 6.64
N ILE A 62 5.43 8.91 7.00
CA ILE A 62 4.96 8.53 8.34
C ILE A 62 5.93 9.05 9.41
N GLN A 63 7.23 8.86 9.21
CA GLN A 63 8.27 9.30 10.16
C GLN A 63 8.37 10.82 10.29
N SER A 64 7.91 11.60 9.30
CA SER A 64 7.80 13.06 9.42
C SER A 64 6.55 13.52 10.19
N GLY A 65 5.81 12.60 10.82
CA GLY A 65 4.57 12.87 11.54
C GLY A 65 3.33 13.00 10.64
N LEU A 66 3.46 12.78 9.32
CA LEU A 66 2.32 12.85 8.41
C LEU A 66 1.63 11.48 8.33
N PRO A 67 0.34 11.39 8.66
CA PRO A 67 -0.32 10.10 8.76
C PRO A 67 -0.54 9.48 7.36
N SER A 68 -0.66 8.16 7.32
CA SER A 68 -0.92 7.38 6.09
C SER A 68 -2.03 6.38 6.33
N ILE A 69 -2.89 6.18 5.34
CA ILE A 69 -4.04 5.28 5.43
C ILE A 69 -3.77 4.03 4.61
N VAL A 70 -3.84 2.86 5.23
CA VAL A 70 -3.91 1.57 4.55
C VAL A 70 -5.37 1.26 4.26
N GLU A 71 -5.71 1.16 2.97
CA GLU A 71 -7.04 0.78 2.52
C GLU A 71 -7.02 -0.64 1.96
N ILE A 72 -7.90 -1.50 2.48
CA ILE A 72 -8.08 -2.87 2.02
C ILE A 72 -9.52 -3.02 1.56
N GLN A 73 -9.71 -3.61 0.39
CA GLN A 73 -11.05 -3.97 -0.09
C GLN A 73 -11.12 -5.47 -0.31
N ILE A 74 -12.16 -6.06 0.27
CA ILE A 74 -12.42 -7.49 0.19
C ILE A 74 -13.77 -7.69 -0.49
N LYS A 75 -13.80 -8.63 -1.43
CA LYS A 75 -15.02 -9.07 -2.10
C LYS A 75 -15.15 -10.58 -1.99
N LEU A 76 -16.36 -11.06 -1.75
CA LEU A 76 -16.70 -12.47 -1.83
C LEU A 76 -17.60 -12.70 -3.03
N PHE A 77 -17.28 -13.71 -3.82
CA PHE A 77 -18.05 -14.13 -4.98
C PHE A 77 -18.58 -15.54 -4.78
N GLU A 78 -19.82 -15.76 -5.19
CA GLU A 78 -20.42 -17.07 -5.43
C GLU A 78 -20.51 -17.28 -6.94
N GLY A 79 -19.61 -18.08 -7.50
CA GLY A 79 -19.40 -18.11 -8.95
C GLY A 79 -19.02 -16.72 -9.48
N THR A 80 -19.89 -16.11 -10.29
CA THR A 80 -19.70 -14.75 -10.85
C THR A 80 -20.40 -13.65 -10.05
N LYS A 81 -21.29 -14.01 -9.12
CA LYS A 81 -22.09 -13.04 -8.36
C LYS A 81 -21.30 -12.56 -7.14
N GLN A 82 -21.07 -11.26 -7.04
CA GLN A 82 -20.52 -10.66 -5.82
C GLN A 82 -21.61 -10.66 -4.74
N ILE A 83 -21.33 -11.28 -3.59
CA ILE A 83 -22.27 -11.38 -2.46
C ILE A 83 -21.84 -10.55 -1.25
N VAL A 84 -20.55 -10.24 -1.11
CA VAL A 84 -20.03 -9.36 -0.04
C VAL A 84 -19.05 -8.36 -0.63
N ARG A 85 -19.09 -7.13 -0.11
CA ARG A 85 -18.05 -6.11 -0.30
C ARG A 85 -17.75 -5.47 1.05
N LYS A 86 -16.52 -5.61 1.52
CA LYS A 86 -16.08 -5.10 2.82
C LYS A 86 -14.84 -4.21 2.67
N PRO A 87 -14.97 -2.89 2.84
CA PRO A 87 -13.81 -2.00 2.96
C PRO A 87 -13.26 -2.03 4.38
N ILE A 88 -11.95 -1.94 4.52
CA ILE A 88 -11.24 -1.78 5.78
C ILE A 88 -10.24 -0.64 5.61
N SER A 89 -10.18 0.24 6.60
CA SER A 89 -9.25 1.36 6.64
C SER A 89 -8.48 1.33 7.95
N ARG A 90 -7.16 1.51 7.88
CA ARG A 90 -6.28 1.65 9.04
C ARG A 90 -5.42 2.89 8.88
N SER A 91 -5.48 3.82 9.82
CA SER A 91 -4.59 4.98 9.85
C SER A 91 -3.32 4.64 10.60
N ILE A 92 -2.18 5.06 10.08
CA ILE A 92 -0.87 4.93 10.70
C ILE A 92 -0.31 6.33 10.86
N GLU A 93 0.02 6.70 12.09
CA GLU A 93 0.59 8.00 12.43
C GLU A 93 1.82 7.80 13.33
N PHE A 94 2.75 8.75 13.25
CA PHE A 94 3.87 8.85 14.18
C PHE A 94 3.69 10.12 15.00
N ASP A 95 3.68 9.98 16.32
CA ASP A 95 3.70 11.09 17.24
C ASP A 95 5.15 11.49 17.50
N VAL A 96 5.53 12.66 17.00
CA VAL A 96 6.91 13.16 17.11
C VAL A 96 7.26 13.56 18.53
N TRP A 97 6.27 13.90 19.37
CA TRP A 97 6.49 14.31 20.75
C TRP A 97 6.64 13.11 21.68
N GLU A 98 5.82 12.08 21.47
CA GLU A 98 5.89 10.85 22.26
C GLU A 98 6.85 9.80 21.69
N GLU A 99 7.38 10.04 20.48
CA GLU A 99 8.22 9.12 19.70
C GLU A 99 7.58 7.73 19.51
N ARG A 100 6.27 7.71 19.21
CA ARG A 100 5.48 6.48 19.11
C ARG A 100 4.64 6.43 17.84
N TYR A 101 4.51 5.22 17.29
CA TYR A 101 3.57 4.97 16.20
C TYR A 101 2.20 4.58 16.75
N ARG A 102 1.13 5.12 16.16
CA ARG A 102 -0.23 4.67 16.43
C ARG A 102 -0.86 4.11 15.15
N VAL A 103 -1.43 2.91 15.27
CA VAL A 103 -2.22 2.26 14.23
C VAL A 103 -3.67 2.24 14.68
N ARG A 104 -4.52 3.03 14.02
CA ARG A 104 -5.94 3.15 14.33
C ARG A 104 -6.77 2.39 13.31
N SER A 105 -7.60 1.49 13.79
CA SER A 105 -8.72 0.87 13.08
C SER A 105 -10.03 1.42 13.67
N PRO A 106 -11.19 1.23 13.01
CA PRO A 106 -12.47 1.69 13.56
C PRO A 106 -12.73 1.26 15.00
N ASP A 107 -12.31 0.04 15.36
CA ASP A 107 -12.63 -0.57 16.65
C ASP A 107 -11.44 -0.57 17.64
N THR A 108 -10.22 -0.30 17.18
CA THR A 108 -9.00 -0.50 17.98
C THR A 108 -7.94 0.53 17.67
N THR A 109 -7.17 0.92 18.70
CA THR A 109 -5.93 1.68 18.54
C THR A 109 -4.79 0.89 19.16
N GLN A 110 -3.73 0.69 18.39
CA GLN A 110 -2.52 0.01 18.84
C GLN A 110 -1.35 0.98 18.79
N VAL A 111 -0.48 0.92 19.79
CA VAL A 111 0.71 1.78 19.91
C VAL A 111 1.95 0.90 19.78
N TYR A 112 2.89 1.36 18.96
CA TYR A 112 4.15 0.68 18.68
C TYR A 112 5.32 1.63 18.87
N PHE A 113 6.47 1.11 19.28
CA PHE A 113 7.69 1.90 19.50
C PHE A 113 8.57 1.92 18.25
N GLU A 114 8.52 0.86 17.43
CA GLU A 114 9.35 0.73 16.25
C GLU A 114 8.51 0.56 14.98
N PHE A 115 8.96 1.16 13.88
CA PHE A 115 8.25 1.08 12.61
C PHE A 115 8.18 -0.35 12.05
N GLU A 116 9.16 -1.21 12.32
CA GLU A 116 9.10 -2.60 11.87
C GLU A 116 7.95 -3.38 12.52
N GLN A 117 7.56 -3.03 13.76
CA GLN A 117 6.37 -3.62 14.41
C GLN A 117 5.09 -3.19 13.69
N VAL A 118 4.97 -1.91 13.35
CA VAL A 118 3.87 -1.37 12.54
C VAL A 118 3.77 -2.11 11.21
N LYS A 119 4.90 -2.31 10.54
CA LYS A 119 4.97 -3.01 9.25
C LYS A 119 4.55 -4.47 9.38
N GLN A 120 4.97 -5.18 10.41
CA GLN A 120 4.53 -6.55 10.68
C GLN A 120 3.01 -6.63 10.91
N ALA A 121 2.46 -5.71 11.70
CA ALA A 121 1.03 -5.65 12.00
C ALA A 121 0.18 -5.26 10.78
N ALA A 122 0.64 -4.28 9.99
CA ALA A 122 -0.09 -3.78 8.83
C ALA A 122 0.01 -4.69 7.60
N ASN A 123 1.10 -5.46 7.45
CA ASN A 123 1.27 -6.42 6.36
C ASN A 123 0.40 -7.68 6.54
N ARG A 124 -0.30 -7.83 7.67
CA ARG A 124 -1.17 -8.97 7.92
C ARG A 124 -2.60 -8.56 8.19
N LEU A 125 -3.50 -9.30 7.55
CA LEU A 125 -4.92 -9.31 7.84
C LEU A 125 -5.25 -10.64 8.51
N MET A 126 -5.83 -10.61 9.71
CA MET A 126 -6.12 -11.81 10.48
C MET A 126 -7.62 -11.93 10.76
N ASN A 127 -8.19 -13.09 10.38
CA ASN A 127 -9.53 -13.55 10.72
C ASN A 127 -10.63 -12.49 10.58
N VAL A 128 -10.60 -11.74 9.48
CA VAL A 128 -11.63 -10.74 9.22
C VAL A 128 -12.94 -11.43 8.87
N PHE A 129 -13.97 -11.15 9.67
CA PHE A 129 -15.34 -11.56 9.40
C PHE A 129 -15.83 -11.05 8.03
N LEU A 130 -16.38 -11.94 7.21
CA LEU A 130 -17.02 -11.58 5.94
C LEU A 130 -18.54 -11.72 6.01
N ILE A 131 -19.04 -12.89 6.38
CA ILE A 131 -20.47 -13.23 6.40
C ILE A 131 -20.70 -14.48 7.26
N SER A 132 -21.90 -14.63 7.83
CA SER A 132 -22.30 -15.86 8.53
C SER A 132 -22.36 -17.05 7.55
N LYS A 133 -21.92 -18.22 8.01
CA LYS A 133 -21.95 -19.48 7.27
C LYS A 133 -23.38 -19.90 6.92
N ALA A 134 -24.36 -19.58 7.76
CA ALA A 134 -25.77 -19.92 7.53
C ALA A 134 -26.35 -19.28 6.25
N LEU A 135 -25.78 -18.17 5.79
CA LEU A 135 -26.17 -17.48 4.56
C LEU A 135 -25.48 -18.04 3.31
N LEU A 136 -24.59 -19.02 3.47
CA LEU A 136 -23.81 -19.60 2.39
C LEU A 136 -24.21 -21.06 2.16
N ALA A 137 -24.35 -21.45 0.90
CA ALA A 137 -24.66 -22.81 0.51
C ALA A 137 -23.38 -23.66 0.47
N ALA A 138 -23.38 -24.80 1.18
CA ALA A 138 -22.20 -25.66 1.33
C ALA A 138 -21.68 -26.26 0.01
N THR A 139 -22.55 -26.41 -1.00
CA THR A 139 -22.22 -27.03 -2.30
C THR A 139 -21.68 -26.04 -3.33
N LYS A 140 -21.73 -24.74 -3.04
CA LYS A 140 -21.34 -23.68 -3.97
C LYS A 140 -19.84 -23.41 -3.88
N ASN A 141 -19.29 -22.95 -5.01
CA ASN A 141 -17.91 -22.53 -5.12
C ASN A 141 -17.80 -21.03 -4.83
N TYR A 142 -16.91 -20.69 -3.93
CA TYR A 142 -16.65 -19.33 -3.50
C TYR A 142 -15.24 -18.90 -3.92
N THR A 143 -15.08 -17.59 -4.14
CA THR A 143 -13.78 -16.96 -4.40
C THR A 143 -13.72 -15.64 -3.66
N ILE A 144 -12.60 -15.38 -2.98
CA ILE A 144 -12.35 -14.10 -2.33
C ILE A 144 -11.39 -13.29 -3.18
N GLN A 145 -11.71 -12.02 -3.40
CA GLN A 145 -10.81 -11.05 -4.02
C GLN A 145 -10.39 -9.99 -3.02
N ILE A 146 -9.10 -9.69 -2.97
CA ILE A 146 -8.53 -8.65 -2.12
C ILE A 146 -7.69 -7.70 -2.97
N ARG A 147 -7.82 -6.40 -2.70
CA ARG A 147 -6.84 -5.40 -3.10
C ARG A 147 -6.47 -4.53 -1.91
N VAL A 148 -5.26 -4.00 -1.92
CA VAL A 148 -4.71 -3.18 -0.85
C VAL A 148 -3.97 -1.98 -1.46
N GLY A 149 -4.05 -0.85 -0.76
CA GLY A 149 -3.30 0.35 -1.08
C GLY A 149 -2.88 1.06 0.20
N ILE A 150 -1.89 1.94 0.08
CA ILE A 150 -1.55 2.88 1.14
C ILE A 150 -1.43 4.28 0.56
N ILE A 151 -2.16 5.20 1.18
CA ILE A 151 -2.32 6.57 0.72
C ILE A 151 -1.75 7.47 1.81
N PRO A 152 -0.64 8.20 1.55
CA PRO A 152 -0.20 9.23 2.48
C PRO A 152 -1.26 10.33 2.56
N ILE A 153 -1.64 10.77 3.77
CA ILE A 153 -2.70 11.78 3.94
C ILE A 153 -2.31 13.10 3.30
N SER A 154 -1.02 13.42 3.18
CA SER A 154 -0.57 14.57 2.39
C SER A 154 -1.08 14.54 0.94
N ALA A 155 -1.24 13.35 0.33
CA ALA A 155 -1.85 13.22 -1.00
C ALA A 155 -3.39 13.34 -0.96
N HIS A 156 -4.05 12.91 0.12
CA HIS A 156 -5.50 13.05 0.28
C HIS A 156 -5.91 14.51 0.58
N GLN A 157 -5.14 15.20 1.42
CA GLN A 157 -5.27 16.64 1.68
C GLN A 157 -4.89 17.44 0.44
N ALA A 158 -3.84 17.06 -0.29
CA ALA A 158 -3.53 17.64 -1.59
C ALA A 158 -4.72 17.54 -2.55
N ASN A 159 -5.43 16.41 -2.63
CA ASN A 159 -6.64 16.30 -3.47
C ASN A 159 -7.78 17.22 -3.00
N LYS A 160 -8.00 17.36 -1.69
CA LYS A 160 -8.98 18.32 -1.15
C LYS A 160 -8.58 19.76 -1.46
N VAL A 161 -7.32 20.11 -1.24
CA VAL A 161 -6.77 21.44 -1.54
C VAL A 161 -6.81 21.71 -3.04
N SER A 162 -6.47 20.74 -3.90
CA SER A 162 -6.64 20.81 -5.35
C SER A 162 -8.09 21.12 -5.72
N TYR A 163 -9.05 20.43 -5.09
CA TYR A 163 -10.47 20.66 -5.33
C TYR A 163 -10.90 22.09 -4.93
N TRP A 164 -10.35 22.62 -3.83
CA TRP A 164 -10.58 24.01 -3.40
C TRP A 164 -9.93 25.01 -4.36
N LEU A 165 -8.72 24.73 -4.86
CA LEU A 165 -8.00 25.56 -5.82
C LEU A 165 -8.63 25.53 -7.22
N GLU A 166 -9.26 24.42 -7.61
CA GLU A 166 -10.01 24.26 -8.86
C GLU A 166 -11.39 24.93 -8.80
N ASN A 167 -11.94 25.18 -7.60
CA ASN A 167 -13.23 25.84 -7.37
C ASN A 167 -13.10 27.07 -6.44
N PRO A 168 -12.34 28.12 -6.82
CA PRO A 168 -12.05 29.26 -5.95
C PRO A 168 -13.29 30.10 -5.57
N ASN A 169 -14.42 29.93 -6.27
CA ASN A 169 -15.64 30.72 -6.06
C ASN A 169 -16.52 30.25 -4.88
N GLN A 170 -16.09 29.26 -4.07
CA GLN A 170 -16.84 28.82 -2.88
C GLN A 170 -16.25 29.29 -1.54
N SER A 171 -15.11 29.97 -1.56
CA SER A 171 -14.49 30.54 -0.36
C SER A 171 -14.08 31.97 -0.66
N GLU A 172 -15.07 32.87 -0.73
CA GLU A 172 -14.85 34.30 -0.56
C GLU A 172 -14.47 34.55 0.90
N GLU A 173 -13.17 34.45 1.21
CA GLU A 173 -12.63 35.26 2.30
C GLU A 173 -12.62 36.70 1.79
N ALA A 174 -13.42 37.56 2.43
CA ALA A 174 -13.38 38.99 2.23
C ALA A 174 -12.02 39.54 2.68
N ILE A 175 -11.03 39.51 1.79
CA ILE A 175 -9.78 40.23 2.00
C ILE A 175 -10.14 41.71 1.84
N ALA A 176 -10.16 42.42 2.96
CA ALA A 176 -10.20 43.86 3.03
C ALA A 176 -9.05 44.42 2.18
N SER A 177 -9.39 44.93 1.01
CA SER A 177 -8.55 45.82 0.23
C SER A 177 -8.54 47.15 0.95
N ASP A 178 -7.48 47.44 1.70
CA ASP A 178 -7.00 48.81 1.77
C ASP A 178 -5.47 48.87 1.88
N ASN A 179 -4.90 49.28 0.75
CA ASN A 179 -3.77 50.19 0.67
C ASN A 179 -2.42 49.71 1.25
N ARG A 180 -1.60 49.04 0.43
CA ARG A 180 -0.13 49.08 0.50
C ARG A 180 0.49 48.88 -0.88
N SER A 181 1.07 49.96 -1.41
CA SER A 181 2.02 49.94 -2.51
C SER A 181 3.29 49.18 -2.07
N SER A 182 3.85 48.41 -3.00
CA SER A 182 4.94 47.42 -2.80
C SER A 182 4.52 46.16 -2.05
N GLY A 183 4.18 45.12 -2.80
CA GLY A 183 3.93 43.81 -2.24
C GLY A 183 3.95 42.77 -3.33
N PHE A 184 4.93 41.86 -3.26
CA PHE A 184 4.96 40.63 -4.02
C PHE A 184 3.58 39.97 -3.92
N SER A 185 2.80 39.90 -5.01
CA SER A 185 1.55 39.12 -5.02
C SER A 185 1.92 37.65 -5.15
N LEU A 186 2.32 37.08 -4.03
CA LEU A 186 2.55 35.65 -3.91
C LEU A 186 1.18 35.00 -4.04
N ASN A 187 0.84 34.58 -5.25
CA ASN A 187 -0.36 33.82 -5.51
C ASN A 187 -0.18 32.45 -4.83
N ILE A 188 -0.57 32.37 -3.56
CA ILE A 188 -0.44 31.18 -2.70
C ILE A 188 -1.10 29.99 -3.41
N ASN A 189 -2.21 30.22 -4.12
CA ASN A 189 -2.90 29.20 -4.92
C ASN A 189 -2.00 28.61 -6.03
N LYS A 190 -1.15 29.43 -6.66
CA LYS A 190 -0.19 29.00 -7.70
C LYS A 190 1.01 28.25 -7.11
N LEU A 191 1.45 28.60 -5.90
CA LEU A 191 2.51 27.88 -5.20
C LEU A 191 2.03 26.53 -4.65
N VAL A 192 0.84 26.51 -4.04
CA VAL A 192 0.24 25.28 -3.50
C VAL A 192 -0.09 24.30 -4.62
N SER A 193 -0.63 24.78 -5.76
CA SER A 193 -0.86 23.92 -6.93
C SER A 193 0.43 23.31 -7.49
N PHE A 194 1.58 23.99 -7.42
CA PHE A 194 2.88 23.41 -7.80
C PHE A 194 3.28 22.19 -6.94
N PHE A 195 2.93 22.18 -5.65
CA PHE A 195 3.17 21.03 -4.76
C PHE A 195 2.12 19.93 -4.88
N VAL A 196 0.89 20.30 -5.27
CA VAL A 196 -0.28 19.42 -5.28
C VAL A 196 -0.48 18.70 -6.63
N ASN A 197 0.06 19.21 -7.74
CA ASN A 197 -0.19 18.69 -9.10
C ASN A 197 0.53 17.35 -9.43
N LYS A 198 0.70 16.47 -8.45
CA LYS A 198 1.26 15.12 -8.63
C LYS A 198 0.13 14.11 -8.81
N LYS A 199 -0.28 13.94 -10.08
CA LYS A 199 -1.06 12.85 -10.70
C LYS A 199 -2.03 12.07 -9.78
N LYS A 200 -3.32 12.12 -10.14
CA LYS A 200 -4.41 11.17 -9.80
C LYS A 200 -4.01 9.72 -10.17
N GLY A 201 -3.11 9.11 -9.40
CA GLY A 201 -2.89 7.67 -9.39
C GLY A 201 -3.99 7.02 -8.55
N SER A 202 -4.54 5.91 -9.04
CA SER A 202 -5.49 5.05 -8.34
C SER A 202 -5.23 5.02 -6.83
N GLN A 203 -6.28 5.28 -6.02
CA GLN A 203 -6.26 5.15 -4.55
C GLN A 203 -5.73 3.77 -4.08
N PHE A 204 -5.78 2.76 -4.95
CA PHE A 204 -5.20 1.44 -4.74
C PHE A 204 -3.97 1.23 -5.61
N SER A 205 -2.83 0.91 -5.00
CA SER A 205 -1.59 0.59 -5.70
C SER A 205 -1.46 -0.89 -6.07
N SER A 206 -2.30 -1.78 -5.51
CA SER A 206 -2.36 -3.18 -5.92
C SER A 206 -3.48 -3.46 -6.92
N LYS A 207 -3.25 -4.43 -7.80
CA LYS A 207 -4.33 -5.09 -8.58
C LYS A 207 -5.23 -5.91 -7.64
N TRP A 208 -6.35 -6.42 -8.16
CA TRP A 208 -7.14 -7.41 -7.45
C TRP A 208 -6.44 -8.76 -7.50
N PHE A 209 -6.30 -9.39 -6.33
CA PHE A 209 -5.78 -10.75 -6.19
C PHE A 209 -6.92 -11.66 -5.77
N SER A 210 -7.03 -12.82 -6.42
CA SER A 210 -8.07 -13.81 -6.13
C SER A 210 -7.50 -14.97 -5.34
N SER A 211 -8.26 -15.48 -4.37
CA SER A 211 -7.99 -16.79 -3.79
C SER A 211 -8.19 -17.90 -4.83
N ARG A 212 -7.72 -19.10 -4.51
CA ARG A 212 -8.27 -20.30 -5.17
C ARG A 212 -9.76 -20.40 -4.88
N SER A 213 -10.51 -20.99 -5.80
CA SER A 213 -11.90 -21.30 -5.52
C SER A 213 -11.98 -22.36 -4.43
N PHE A 214 -12.95 -22.24 -3.52
CA PHE A 214 -13.11 -23.14 -2.38
C PHE A 214 -14.59 -23.41 -2.11
N ARG A 215 -14.88 -24.53 -1.44
CA ARG A 215 -16.19 -24.82 -0.87
C ARG A 215 -16.13 -24.70 0.65
N LEU A 216 -17.27 -24.43 1.28
CA LEU A 216 -17.32 -24.31 2.74
C LEU A 216 -16.92 -25.61 3.46
N ALA A 217 -17.21 -26.76 2.87
CA ALA A 217 -16.88 -28.07 3.44
C ALA A 217 -15.37 -28.36 3.46
N GLU A 218 -14.57 -27.62 2.68
CA GLU A 218 -13.12 -27.79 2.59
C GLU A 218 -12.36 -26.91 3.60
N LEU A 219 -13.06 -25.96 4.22
CA LEU A 219 -12.47 -25.05 5.20
C LEU A 219 -12.43 -25.70 6.58
N LYS A 220 -11.29 -25.56 7.25
CA LYS A 220 -11.10 -25.91 8.66
C LYS A 220 -11.40 -24.72 9.56
#